data_AF-A0A9X0CN99-F1
#
_entry.id   AF-A0A9X0CN99-F1
#
_cell.length_a   1.000
_cell.length_b   1.000
_cell.length_c   1.000
_cell.angle_alpha   90.00
_cell.angle_beta   90.00
_cell.angle_gamma   90.00
#
_symmetry.space_group_name_H-M   'P 1'
#
loop_
_entity.id
_entity.type
_entity.pdbx_description
1 polymer ?
#
loop_
_entity_poly.entity_id
_entity_poly.type
_entity_poly.pdbx_seq_one_letter_code
_entity_poly.pdbx_strand_id
1 'polypeptide(L)'
;MRWTHSTRISGAAIRVGDMKLLVSCPNSTWFRPPELERISTNDKNFHEGGLIKVALYNITADPTERTDLSQKLPDVVDRLQERLQFLQEDRCTTYKQAARPTSFGCCKEKRLLDALEKLERRK
;
A
#
# COMPACT_ATOMS: atom_id res chain seq x y z
N MET A 1 -26.07 -15.31 15.95
CA MET A 1 -24.75 -14.63 16.07
C MET A 1 -24.38 -14.02 14.73
N ARG A 2 -24.29 -12.70 14.64
CA ARG A 2 -23.99 -11.96 13.40
C ARG A 2 -22.51 -11.57 13.45
N TRP A 3 -21.69 -12.21 12.61
CA TRP A 3 -20.29 -11.84 12.45
C TRP A 3 -20.22 -10.51 11.71
N THR A 4 -20.03 -9.41 12.45
CA THR A 4 -19.63 -8.13 11.86
C THR A 4 -18.20 -8.31 11.39
N HIS A 5 -18.00 -8.47 10.08
CA HIS A 5 -16.66 -8.43 9.51
C HIS A 5 -16.20 -6.98 9.67
N SER A 6 -15.47 -6.70 10.75
CA SER A 6 -14.71 -5.46 10.84
C SER A 6 -13.80 -5.44 9.63
N THR A 7 -14.08 -4.56 8.68
CA THR A 7 -13.15 -4.16 7.62
C THR A 7 -11.97 -3.47 8.29
N ARG A 8 -11.12 -4.27 8.94
CA ARG A 8 -9.80 -3.83 9.38
C ARG A 8 -9.10 -3.34 8.12
N ILE A 9 -8.89 -2.04 8.06
CA ILE A 9 -8.07 -1.41 7.04
C ILE A 9 -6.74 -2.16 7.08
N SER A 10 -6.44 -2.91 6.01
CA SER A 10 -5.11 -3.47 5.82
C SER A 10 -4.23 -2.30 5.45
N GLY A 11 -3.21 -2.03 6.26
CA GLY A 11 -2.20 -1.03 5.90
C GLY A 11 -1.64 -1.32 4.51
N ALA A 12 -1.49 -0.28 3.70
CA ALA A 12 -1.05 -0.38 2.33
C ALA A 12 0.19 0.49 2.10
N ALA A 13 1.05 0.04 1.20
CA ALA A 13 2.24 0.77 0.82
C ALA A 13 2.44 0.69 -0.70
N ILE A 14 2.90 1.77 -1.31
CA ILE A 14 3.27 1.81 -2.73
C ILE A 14 4.59 2.57 -2.90
N ARG A 15 5.47 2.05 -3.76
CA ARG A 15 6.71 2.72 -4.17
C ARG A 15 6.64 3.01 -5.67
N VAL A 16 6.94 4.25 -6.06
CA VAL A 16 7.06 4.66 -7.45
C VAL A 16 8.29 5.54 -7.58
N GLY A 17 9.32 5.03 -8.28
CA GLY A 17 10.63 5.67 -8.34
C GLY A 17 11.28 5.76 -6.95
N ASP A 18 11.68 6.98 -6.57
CA ASP A 18 12.33 7.28 -5.29
C ASP A 18 11.33 7.47 -4.15
N MET A 19 10.05 7.64 -4.44
CA MET A 19 9.02 7.96 -3.46
C MET A 19 8.28 6.72 -3.00
N LYS A 20 8.03 6.62 -1.69
CA LYS A 20 7.25 5.57 -1.05
C LYS A 20 6.16 6.18 -0.18
N LEU A 21 4.92 5.75 -0.39
CA LEU A 21 3.76 6.14 0.38
C LEU A 21 3.33 4.99 1.30
N LEU A 22 3.11 5.27 2.57
CA LEU A 22 2.47 4.38 3.55
C LEU A 22 1.09 4.92 3.90
N VAL A 23 0.08 4.04 3.95
CA VAL A 23 -1.31 4.39 4.28
C VAL A 23 -1.84 3.40 5.32
N SER A 24 -2.32 3.92 6.45
CA SER A 24 -2.92 3.14 7.54
C SER A 24 -2.03 2.00 8.06
N CYS A 25 -0.73 2.28 8.22
CA CYS A 25 0.25 1.32 8.74
C CYS A 25 0.51 1.57 10.24
N PRO A 26 0.67 0.53 11.07
CA PRO A 26 1.12 0.71 12.45
C PRO A 26 2.54 1.30 12.46
N ASN A 27 2.80 2.30 13.30
CA ASN A 27 4.13 2.87 13.45
C ASN A 27 5.03 1.93 14.26
N SER A 28 5.76 1.03 13.60
CA SER A 28 6.76 0.21 14.29
C SER A 28 8.10 0.93 14.36
N THR A 29 8.70 0.95 15.55
CA THR A 29 10.06 1.46 15.74
C THR A 29 11.10 0.54 15.08
N TRP A 30 12.22 1.12 14.64
CA TRP A 30 13.39 0.37 14.17
C TRP A 30 13.86 -0.65 15.21
N PHE A 31 14.01 -1.91 14.79
CA PHE A 31 14.56 -2.95 15.65
C PHE A 31 16.07 -2.73 15.83
N ARG A 32 16.50 -2.53 17.07
CA ARG A 32 17.92 -2.45 17.42
C ARG A 32 18.47 -3.87 17.62
N PRO A 33 19.63 -4.21 17.03
CA PRO A 33 20.29 -5.49 17.29
C PRO A 33 20.63 -5.67 18.78
N PRO A 34 20.40 -6.86 19.36
CA PRO A 34 20.65 -7.11 20.78
C PRO A 34 22.14 -7.02 21.17
N GLU A 35 23.06 -7.22 20.23
CA GLU A 35 24.52 -7.16 20.46
C GLU A 35 25.01 -5.74 20.79
N LEU A 36 24.20 -4.73 20.44
CA LEU A 36 24.46 -3.32 20.78
C LEU A 36 24.04 -2.97 22.22
N GLU A 37 23.39 -3.87 22.96
CA GLU A 37 22.90 -3.60 24.31
C GLU A 37 23.77 -4.20 25.42
N ARG A 38 24.44 -3.33 26.18
CA ARG A 38 24.86 -3.60 27.57
C ARG A 38 23.72 -3.20 28.52
N ILE A 39 22.63 -3.99 28.50
CA ILE A 39 21.55 -4.12 29.52
C ILE A 39 21.00 -2.82 30.16
N SER A 40 19.73 -2.49 29.94
CA SER A 40 18.70 -2.62 31.00
C SER A 40 17.30 -2.51 30.40
N THR A 41 16.50 -3.52 30.68
CA THR A 41 15.05 -3.62 30.49
C THR A 41 14.31 -2.31 30.76
N ASN A 42 13.86 -1.62 29.71
CA ASN A 42 12.60 -0.85 29.73
C ASN A 42 12.11 -0.33 28.37
N ASP A 43 12.62 -0.82 27.24
CA ASP A 43 11.99 -0.58 25.93
C ASP A 43 10.73 -1.46 25.77
N LYS A 44 9.80 -1.33 26.71
CA LYS A 44 8.42 -1.84 26.61
C LYS A 44 7.56 -0.98 25.68
N ASN A 45 8.16 -0.06 24.93
CA ASN A 45 7.50 0.73 23.89
C ASN A 45 7.26 -0.08 22.60
N PHE A 46 7.06 -1.40 22.72
CA PHE A 46 6.54 -2.24 21.64
C PHE A 46 5.08 -1.89 21.26
N HIS A 47 4.42 -1.00 22.02
CA HIS A 47 2.98 -0.77 21.93
C HIS A 47 2.49 0.68 21.77
N GLU A 48 3.36 1.68 21.70
CA GLU A 48 2.92 3.09 21.50
C GLU A 48 3.19 3.63 20.09
N GLY A 49 3.35 2.72 19.14
CA GLY A 49 3.33 3.03 17.73
C GLY A 49 1.95 3.47 17.26
N GLY A 50 1.66 4.77 17.28
CA GLY A 50 0.42 5.31 16.72
C GLY A 50 0.17 4.85 15.27
N LEU A 51 -1.08 4.91 14.81
CA LEU A 51 -1.40 4.56 13.43
C LEU A 51 -0.94 5.67 12.47
N ILE A 52 -0.03 5.35 11.55
CA ILE A 52 0.36 6.25 10.47
C ILE A 52 -0.80 6.27 9.47
N LYS A 53 -1.54 7.38 9.43
CA LYS A 53 -2.65 7.55 8.48
C LYS A 53 -2.13 7.62 7.05
N VAL A 54 -1.22 8.55 6.79
CA VAL A 54 -0.54 8.76 5.52
C VAL A 54 0.86 9.28 5.83
N ALA A 55 1.89 8.71 5.22
CA ALA A 55 3.26 9.22 5.28
C ALA A 55 3.98 8.99 3.95
N LEU A 56 4.80 9.96 3.55
CA LEU A 56 5.55 9.94 2.30
C LEU A 56 7.04 10.02 2.59
N TYR A 57 7.82 9.10 2.03
CA TYR A 57 9.27 9.04 2.21
C TYR A 57 9.98 9.06 0.87
N ASN A 58 11.14 9.72 0.84
CA ASN A 58 12.08 9.60 -0.27
C ASN A 58 13.13 8.55 0.09
N ILE A 59 13.04 7.37 -0.51
CA ILE A 59 13.87 6.21 -0.16
C ILE A 59 15.31 6.36 -0.66
N THR A 60 15.52 7.13 -1.72
CA THR A 60 16.86 7.33 -2.31
C THR A 60 17.68 8.30 -1.47
N ALA A 61 17.05 9.33 -0.89
CA ALA A 61 17.71 10.27 0.01
C ALA A 61 17.69 9.80 1.49
N ASP A 62 16.63 9.12 1.91
CA ASP A 62 16.44 8.61 3.28
C ASP A 62 16.01 7.14 3.26
N PRO A 63 16.96 6.19 3.20
CA PRO A 63 16.65 4.77 3.24
C PRO A 63 16.12 4.33 4.62
N THR A 64 16.27 5.15 5.66
CA THR A 64 15.85 4.82 7.03
C THR A 64 14.43 5.27 7.37
N GLU A 65 13.74 5.94 6.44
CA GLU A 65 12.32 6.33 6.56
C GLU A 65 12.04 7.17 7.82
N ARG A 66 12.97 8.08 8.16
CA ARG A 66 12.88 8.91 9.37
C ARG A 66 12.13 10.22 9.13
N THR A 67 12.20 10.76 7.92
CA THR A 67 11.67 12.09 7.61
C THR A 67 10.41 11.99 6.75
N ASP A 68 9.26 12.33 7.32
CA ASP A 68 8.00 12.42 6.55
C ASP A 68 7.98 13.69 5.68
N LEU A 69 7.62 13.50 4.41
CA LEU A 69 7.50 14.53 3.38
C LEU A 69 6.05 14.79 2.97
N SER A 70 5.07 14.12 3.59
CA SER A 70 3.66 14.20 3.22
C SER A 70 3.13 15.64 3.19
N GLN A 71 3.51 16.46 4.17
CA GLN A 71 3.13 17.87 4.27
C GLN A 71 3.84 18.76 3.24
N LYS A 72 5.02 18.37 2.78
CA LYS A 72 5.85 19.17 1.85
C LYS A 72 5.46 18.95 0.40
N LEU A 73 5.00 17.75 0.05
CA LEU A 73 4.72 17.34 -1.32
C LEU A 73 3.32 16.69 -1.45
N PRO A 74 2.23 17.44 -1.22
CA PRO A 74 0.88 16.92 -1.29
C PRO A 74 0.52 16.39 -2.69
N ASP A 75 0.99 17.05 -3.75
CA ASP A 75 0.72 16.63 -5.14
C ASP A 75 1.23 15.20 -5.43
N VAL A 76 2.36 14.83 -4.84
CA VAL A 76 2.95 13.49 -4.97
C VAL A 76 2.14 12.47 -4.16
N VAL A 77 1.67 12.86 -2.98
CA VAL A 77 0.79 12.02 -2.16
C VAL A 77 -0.47 11.68 -2.93
N ASP A 78 -1.14 12.67 -3.51
CA ASP A 78 -2.40 12.48 -4.25
C ASP A 78 -2.20 11.55 -5.46
N ARG A 79 -1.17 11.80 -6.27
CA ARG A 79 -0.82 10.93 -7.40
C ARG A 79 -0.59 9.47 -6.98
N LEU A 80 0.09 9.26 -5.85
CA LEU A 80 0.37 7.92 -5.33
C LEU A 80 -0.87 7.27 -4.73
N GLN A 81 -1.75 8.03 -4.10
CA GLN A 81 -3.03 7.56 -3.59
C GLN A 81 -3.98 7.16 -4.72
N GLU A 82 -4.08 7.95 -5.79
CA GLU A 82 -4.84 7.58 -7.00
C GLU A 82 -4.31 6.28 -7.60
N ARG A 83 -2.99 6.14 -7.70
CA ARG A 83 -2.37 4.92 -8.20
C ARG A 83 -2.65 3.72 -7.30
N LEU A 84 -2.61 3.92 -5.98
CA LEU A 84 -2.94 2.89 -5.00
C LEU A 84 -4.41 2.46 -5.13
N GLN A 85 -5.34 3.42 -5.27
CA GLN A 85 -6.76 3.15 -5.47
C GLN A 85 -7.00 2.37 -6.76
N PHE A 86 -6.37 2.78 -7.87
CA PHE A 86 -6.43 2.06 -9.14
C PHE A 86 -6.00 0.60 -8.98
N LEU A 87 -4.87 0.34 -8.30
CA LEU A 87 -4.41 -1.02 -8.02
C LEU A 87 -5.36 -1.78 -7.09
N GLN A 88 -5.98 -1.10 -6.14
CA GLN A 88 -6.94 -1.71 -5.21
C GLN A 88 -8.24 -2.13 -5.90
N GLU A 89 -8.72 -1.34 -6.86
CA GLU A 89 -9.87 -1.65 -7.71
C GLU A 89 -9.58 -2.80 -8.69
N ASP A 90 -8.35 -2.84 -9.19
CA ASP A 90 -7.87 -3.89 -10.09
C ASP A 90 -7.51 -5.19 -9.36
N ARG A 91 -7.63 -5.24 -8.02
CA ARG A 91 -7.50 -6.47 -7.25
C ARG A 91 -8.60 -7.44 -7.69
N CYS A 92 -8.22 -8.34 -8.59
CA CYS A 92 -8.97 -9.56 -8.84
C CYS A 92 -9.16 -10.24 -7.47
N THR A 93 -10.41 -10.45 -7.06
CA THR A 93 -10.74 -11.00 -5.75
C THR A 93 -10.03 -12.35 -5.60
N THR A 94 -8.94 -12.37 -4.84
CA THR A 94 -8.24 -13.63 -4.54
C THR A 94 -9.07 -14.38 -3.51
N TYR A 95 -10.08 -15.09 -4.02
CA TYR A 95 -10.58 -16.36 -3.55
C TYR A 95 -10.92 -16.50 -2.04
N LYS A 96 -12.21 -16.35 -1.71
CA LYS A 96 -12.86 -17.43 -0.94
C LYS A 96 -12.93 -18.65 -1.87
N GLN A 97 -11.95 -19.56 -1.80
CA GLN A 97 -12.09 -20.87 -2.43
C GLN A 97 -13.15 -21.67 -1.68
N ALA A 98 -14.40 -21.53 -2.09
CA ALA A 98 -15.40 -22.59 -2.04
C ALA A 98 -16.48 -22.24 -3.07
N ALA A 99 -16.53 -23.06 -4.13
CA ALA A 99 -17.41 -23.01 -5.30
C ALA A 99 -16.92 -22.13 -6.47
N ARG A 100 -16.34 -22.79 -7.49
CA ARG A 100 -16.31 -22.30 -8.88
C ARG A 100 -17.77 -22.07 -9.36
N PRO A 101 -18.05 -21.08 -10.22
CA PRO A 101 -17.90 -21.34 -11.66
C PRO A 101 -17.22 -20.21 -12.45
N THR A 102 -16.53 -20.64 -13.50
CA THR A 102 -16.18 -19.95 -14.75
C THR A 102 -16.63 -18.50 -14.91
N SER A 103 -15.69 -17.54 -14.86
CA SER A 103 -15.61 -16.45 -15.83
C SER A 103 -14.39 -15.56 -15.54
N PHE A 104 -13.59 -15.35 -16.58
CA PHE A 104 -12.49 -14.39 -16.60
C PHE A 104 -13.06 -12.97 -16.44
N GLY A 105 -12.91 -12.41 -15.25
CA GLY A 105 -13.41 -11.08 -14.88
C GLY A 105 -12.31 -10.10 -14.50
N CYS A 106 -11.22 -10.02 -15.26
CA CYS A 106 -10.28 -8.88 -15.20
C CYS A 106 -10.74 -7.84 -16.25
N CYS A 107 -11.79 -7.08 -15.91
CA CYS A 107 -12.62 -6.37 -16.87
C CYS A 107 -12.05 -5.07 -17.47
N LYS A 108 -10.76 -4.72 -17.26
CA LYS A 108 -10.19 -3.47 -17.82
C LYS A 108 -9.28 -3.68 -19.04
N GLU A 109 -8.67 -4.84 -19.20
CA GLU A 109 -7.66 -5.04 -20.26
C GLU A 109 -8.26 -5.32 -21.64
N LYS A 110 -9.46 -5.92 -21.72
CA LYS A 110 -10.15 -6.14 -23.00
C LYS A 110 -10.62 -4.85 -23.67
N ARG A 111 -10.98 -3.82 -22.91
CA ARG A 111 -11.50 -2.55 -23.49
C ARG A 111 -10.42 -1.73 -24.20
N LEU A 112 -9.19 -1.73 -23.68
CA LEU A 112 -8.07 -1.03 -24.32
C LEU A 112 -7.59 -1.76 -25.58
N LEU A 113 -7.51 -3.09 -25.54
CA LEU A 113 -7.12 -3.88 -26.71
C LEU A 113 -8.18 -3.83 -27.82
N ASP A 114 -9.47 -3.91 -27.49
CA ASP A 114 -10.56 -3.75 -28.47
C ASP A 114 -10.62 -2.34 -29.08
N ALA A 115 -10.24 -1.30 -28.31
CA ALA A 115 -10.21 0.08 -28.80
C ALA A 115 -9.03 0.33 -29.75
N LEU A 116 -7.86 -0.26 -29.46
CA LEU A 116 -6.68 -0.20 -30.32
C LEU A 116 -6.90 -1.00 -31.61
N GLU A 117 -7.49 -2.20 -31.53
CA GLU A 117 -7.80 -3.01 -32.73
C GLU A 117 -8.83 -2.30 -33.64
N LYS A 118 -9.81 -1.59 -33.07
CA LYS A 118 -10.80 -0.79 -33.82
C LYS A 118 -10.22 0.48 -34.46
N LEU A 119 -9.09 0.97 -33.97
CA LEU A 119 -8.34 2.08 -34.57
C LEU A 119 -7.43 1.58 -35.69
N GLU A 120 -6.87 0.39 -35.54
CA GLU A 120 -6.00 -0.24 -36.55
C GLU A 120 -6.79 -0.72 -37.77
N ARG A 121 -8.01 -1.26 -37.59
CA ARG A 121 -8.90 -1.64 -38.71
C ARG A 121 -9.55 -0.47 -39.47
N ARG A 122 -9.34 0.78 -39.03
CA ARG A 122 -9.87 1.99 -39.68
C ARG A 122 -8.82 2.74 -40.51
N LYS A 123 -7.60 2.21 -40.60
CA LYS A 123 -6.56 2.65 -41.54
C LYS A 123 -6.56 1.73 -42.74
#